data_AF-A0A2G4SXD8-F1
#
_entry.id   AF-A0A2G4SXD8-F1
#
_cell.length_a   1.000
_cell.length_b   1.000
_cell.length_c   1.000
_cell.angle_alpha   90.00
_cell.angle_beta   90.00
_cell.angle_gamma   90.00
#
_symmetry.space_group_name_H-M   'P 1'
#
loop_
_entity.id
_entity.type
_entity.pdbx_description
1 polymer ?
#
loop_
_entity_poly.entity_id
_entity_poly.type
_entity_poly.pdbx_seq_one_letter_code
_entity_poly.pdbx_strand_id
1 'polypeptide(L)'
;MLQLLPVELYWSILNYLEYQDLTILLSILPLKRHTKHFIKRHFPFHYSVSSLLVSFESLSSSERQKHKTQFAMQALQFICDQVQDLPITERKATFSDLLATLQQLTVERILSYDLPTDAEHDYARFSLEVRSRYLHTASIRVLHDPRYRRRSTKYPLAPFLPRSFTWVWRMHCSQGVDENKFIRTRFASYFGQLFEVTSLYLESNLDGTFEECVREALVSGNAHDLLVLCLAAGRPVEVEEMCMMVYEAGEQFRAYLDTMQTDPTPQQELRMQHDNELRQQRLLQRQQQQEGQVGGNDVVDEIEEDMIPDWLIPDRYKVHKDTVLRLKLMNDLFNKGWRWFTVPNNSHPHLVNSV
;
A
#
# COMPACT_ATOMS: atom_id res chain seq x y z
N MET A 1 -32.51 12.41 5.88
CA MET A 1 -33.40 11.45 6.56
C MET A 1 -32.77 10.83 7.80
N LEU A 2 -31.51 10.35 7.75
CA LEU A 2 -30.84 9.74 8.92
C LEU A 2 -30.80 10.61 10.19
N GLN A 3 -30.72 11.94 10.04
CA GLN A 3 -30.66 12.90 11.16
C GLN A 3 -31.96 13.01 11.97
N LEU A 4 -33.07 12.46 11.46
CA LEU A 4 -34.39 12.50 12.09
C LEU A 4 -34.73 11.18 12.80
N LEU A 5 -33.85 10.17 12.71
CA LEU A 5 -34.09 8.88 13.35
C LEU A 5 -33.86 8.95 14.86
N PRO A 6 -34.66 8.23 15.66
CA PRO A 6 -34.32 7.90 17.05
C PRO A 6 -32.92 7.28 17.15
N VAL A 7 -32.23 7.56 18.25
CA VAL A 7 -30.82 7.14 18.45
C VAL A 7 -30.67 5.63 18.37
N GLU A 8 -31.64 4.88 18.87
CA GLU A 8 -31.66 3.42 18.87
C GLU A 8 -31.74 2.85 17.44
N LEU A 9 -32.63 3.41 16.62
CA LEU A 9 -32.76 3.03 15.21
C LEU A 9 -31.52 3.43 14.41
N TYR A 10 -30.95 4.60 14.73
CA TYR A 10 -29.69 5.04 14.12
C TYR A 10 -28.55 4.07 14.45
N TRP A 11 -28.41 3.64 15.71
CA TRP A 11 -27.40 2.66 16.11
C TRP A 11 -27.57 1.30 15.43
N SER A 12 -28.81 0.85 15.26
CA SER A 12 -29.09 -0.37 14.49
C SER A 12 -28.55 -0.27 13.07
N ILE A 13 -28.68 0.89 12.41
CA ILE A 13 -28.11 1.12 11.07
C ILE A 13 -26.58 1.07 11.12
N LEU A 14 -25.95 1.68 12.13
CA LEU A 14 -24.49 1.69 12.26
C LEU A 14 -23.88 0.29 12.41
N ASN A 15 -24.62 -0.68 12.94
CA ASN A 15 -24.16 -2.07 13.04
C ASN A 15 -23.98 -2.77 11.67
N TYR A 16 -24.61 -2.25 10.62
CA TYR A 16 -24.49 -2.78 9.26
C TYR A 16 -23.42 -2.05 8.43
N LEU A 17 -22.75 -1.04 9.00
CA LEU A 17 -21.77 -0.23 8.29
C LEU A 17 -20.35 -0.63 8.66
N GLU A 18 -19.47 -0.63 7.66
CA GLU A 18 -18.05 -0.80 7.89
C GLU A 18 -17.43 0.48 8.47
N TYR A 19 -16.22 0.35 9.02
CA TYR A 19 -15.52 1.51 9.61
C TYR A 19 -15.40 2.67 8.63
N GLN A 20 -15.10 2.39 7.35
CA GLN A 20 -14.92 3.40 6.31
C GLN A 20 -16.21 4.22 6.10
N ASP A 21 -17.37 3.56 6.01
CA ASP A 21 -18.66 4.24 5.86
C ASP A 21 -18.99 5.12 7.08
N LEU A 22 -18.64 4.64 8.27
CA LEU A 22 -18.82 5.40 9.51
C LEU A 22 -17.98 6.69 9.51
N THR A 23 -16.81 6.71 8.87
CA THR A 23 -16.00 7.94 8.77
C THR A 23 -16.68 9.01 7.93
N ILE A 24 -17.41 8.64 6.88
CA ILE A 24 -18.19 9.56 6.04
C ILE A 24 -19.25 10.26 6.89
N LEU A 25 -19.92 9.51 7.77
CA LEU A 25 -20.96 10.05 8.66
C LEU A 25 -20.41 11.05 9.68
N LEU A 26 -19.11 11.01 10.01
CA LEU A 26 -18.47 12.00 10.90
C LEU A 26 -18.40 13.41 10.27
N SER A 27 -18.49 13.52 8.94
CA SER A 27 -18.58 14.81 8.23
C SER A 27 -19.96 15.46 8.36
N ILE A 28 -20.99 14.68 8.74
CA ILE A 28 -22.36 15.13 8.87
C ILE A 28 -22.60 15.61 10.31
N LEU A 29 -22.55 16.93 10.51
CA LEU A 29 -22.59 17.61 11.82
C LEU A 29 -23.62 17.05 12.82
N PRO A 30 -24.90 16.83 12.45
CA PRO A 30 -25.91 16.31 13.38
C PRO A 30 -25.67 14.85 13.80
N LEU A 31 -25.00 14.04 12.98
CA LEU A 31 -24.73 12.63 13.24
C LEU A 31 -23.42 12.40 13.99
N LYS A 32 -22.43 13.29 13.75
CA LYS A 32 -21.05 13.19 14.22
C LYS A 32 -20.90 12.72 15.67
N ARG A 33 -21.69 13.28 16.60
CA ARG A 33 -21.58 12.92 18.03
C ARG A 33 -21.95 11.46 18.29
N HIS A 34 -23.05 10.99 17.71
CA HIS A 34 -23.53 9.62 17.88
C HIS A 34 -22.64 8.62 17.14
N THR A 35 -22.24 8.93 15.90
CA THR A 35 -21.29 8.13 15.13
C THR A 35 -19.95 8.00 15.85
N LYS A 36 -19.40 9.10 16.38
CA LYS A 36 -18.13 9.08 17.12
C LYS A 36 -18.21 8.19 18.37
N HIS A 37 -19.33 8.26 19.09
CA HIS A 37 -19.54 7.40 20.25
C HIS A 37 -19.63 5.92 19.86
N PHE A 38 -20.35 5.61 18.78
CA PHE A 38 -20.44 4.25 18.24
C PHE A 38 -19.06 3.71 17.82
N ILE A 39 -18.30 4.48 17.03
CA ILE A 39 -16.93 4.11 16.61
C ILE A 39 -16.04 3.84 17.83
N LYS A 40 -16.07 4.70 18.86
CA LYS A 40 -15.27 4.51 20.07
C LYS A 40 -15.59 3.18 20.78
N ARG A 41 -16.85 2.73 20.71
CA ARG A 41 -17.32 1.51 21.37
C ARG A 41 -17.05 0.25 20.55
N HIS A 42 -17.29 0.29 19.24
CA HIS A 42 -17.26 -0.91 18.37
C HIS A 42 -15.95 -1.05 17.57
N PHE A 43 -15.23 0.05 17.35
CA PHE A 43 -13.94 0.08 16.64
C PHE A 43 -12.86 0.78 17.48
N PRO A 44 -12.56 0.29 18.71
CA PRO A 44 -11.70 0.99 19.66
C PRO A 44 -10.26 1.18 19.15
N PHE A 45 -9.72 0.20 18.42
CA PHE A 45 -8.40 0.31 17.81
C PHE A 45 -8.36 1.39 16.72
N HIS A 46 -9.30 1.35 15.77
CA HIS A 46 -9.41 2.35 14.70
C HIS A 46 -9.58 3.77 15.26
N TYR A 47 -10.41 3.92 16.31
CA TYR A 47 -10.59 5.19 17.01
C TYR A 47 -9.27 5.68 17.63
N SER A 48 -8.52 4.79 18.28
CA SER A 48 -7.26 5.13 18.96
C SER A 48 -6.17 5.54 17.97
N VAL A 49 -6.02 4.80 16.88
CA VAL A 49 -5.09 5.14 15.78
C VAL A 49 -5.50 6.45 15.12
N SER A 50 -6.78 6.63 14.76
CA SER A 50 -7.24 7.87 14.13
C SER A 50 -7.05 9.08 15.05
N SER A 51 -7.31 8.94 16.35
CA SER A 51 -7.05 10.00 17.33
C SER A 51 -5.55 10.30 17.45
N LEU A 52 -4.68 9.29 17.35
CA LEU A 52 -3.24 9.46 17.35
C LEU A 52 -2.78 10.24 16.11
N LEU A 53 -3.27 9.88 14.92
CA LEU A 53 -2.94 10.55 13.67
C LEU A 53 -3.42 12.01 13.66
N VAL A 54 -4.65 12.27 14.14
CA VAL A 54 -5.15 13.65 14.30
C VAL A 54 -4.29 14.46 15.27
N SER A 55 -3.84 13.83 16.37
CA SER A 55 -2.94 14.50 17.35
C SER A 55 -1.53 14.71 16.80
N PHE A 56 -1.08 13.85 15.88
CA PHE A 56 0.19 14.02 15.17
C PHE A 56 0.08 15.18 14.17
N GLU A 57 -1.02 15.26 13.43
CA GLU A 57 -1.28 16.33 12.45
C GLU A 57 -1.49 17.71 13.10
N SER A 58 -2.02 17.78 14.32
CA SER A 58 -2.23 19.06 15.01
C SER A 58 -0.93 19.75 15.45
N LEU A 59 0.19 19.03 15.46
CA LEU A 59 1.52 19.56 15.76
C LEU A 59 2.15 20.22 14.53
N SER A 60 3.04 21.19 14.75
CA SER A 60 3.90 21.73 13.68
C SER A 60 4.89 20.67 13.20
N SER A 61 5.42 20.81 11.98
CA SER A 61 6.41 19.85 11.43
C SER A 61 7.65 19.68 12.34
N SER A 62 8.11 20.77 12.96
CA SER A 62 9.24 20.72 13.92
C SER A 62 8.94 19.87 15.15
N GLU A 63 7.71 19.98 15.69
CA GLU A 63 7.25 19.20 16.83
C GLU A 63 7.02 17.75 16.45
N ARG A 64 6.43 17.48 15.26
CA ARG A 64 6.29 16.12 14.74
C ARG A 64 7.63 15.43 14.64
N GLN A 65 8.66 16.10 14.13
CA GLN A 65 10.01 15.53 14.05
C GLN A 65 10.60 15.23 15.44
N LYS A 66 10.37 16.11 16.42
CA LYS A 66 10.83 15.92 17.80
C LYS A 66 10.10 14.76 18.50
N HIS A 67 8.80 14.59 18.23
CA HIS A 67 7.94 13.62 18.90
C HIS A 67 7.69 12.34 18.09
N LYS A 68 8.23 12.19 16.88
CA LYS A 68 7.99 11.03 15.99
C LYS A 68 8.18 9.68 16.67
N THR A 69 9.21 9.54 17.50
CA THR A 69 9.51 8.31 18.25
C THR A 69 8.41 7.98 19.25
N GLN A 70 7.88 8.98 19.94
CA GLN A 70 6.79 8.80 20.90
C GLN A 70 5.52 8.34 20.19
N PHE A 71 5.14 9.00 19.09
CA PHE A 71 3.98 8.61 18.28
C PHE A 71 4.14 7.19 17.70
N ALA A 72 5.31 6.87 17.15
CA ALA A 72 5.59 5.54 16.60
C ALA A 72 5.50 4.42 17.65
N MET A 73 6.06 4.66 18.83
CA MET A 73 5.95 3.73 19.96
C MET A 73 4.51 3.59 20.44
N GLN A 74 3.75 4.69 20.50
CA GLN A 74 2.34 4.65 20.90
C GLN A 74 1.48 3.86 19.91
N ALA A 75 1.72 4.01 18.60
CA ALA A 75 1.05 3.23 17.57
C ALA A 75 1.32 1.72 17.72
N LEU A 76 2.58 1.34 17.95
CA LEU A 76 2.95 -0.06 18.21
C LEU A 76 2.36 -0.57 19.53
N GLN A 77 2.30 0.27 20.56
CA GLN A 77 1.76 -0.11 21.86
C GLN A 77 0.26 -0.42 21.77
N PHE A 78 -0.52 0.33 20.99
CA PHE A 78 -1.93 0.00 20.75
C PHE A 78 -2.11 -1.41 20.18
N ILE A 79 -1.20 -1.87 19.32
CA ILE A 79 -1.21 -3.24 18.80
C ILE A 79 -0.82 -4.21 19.92
N CYS A 80 0.25 -3.93 20.64
CA CYS A 80 0.76 -4.80 21.70
C CYS A 80 -0.27 -5.02 22.82
N ASP A 81 -0.96 -3.96 23.25
CA ASP A 81 -1.98 -4.00 24.30
C ASP A 81 -3.15 -4.92 23.94
N GLN A 82 -3.53 -4.98 22.66
CA GLN A 82 -4.60 -5.84 22.18
C GLN A 82 -4.14 -7.30 22.01
N VAL A 83 -2.84 -7.53 21.75
CA VAL A 83 -2.30 -8.84 21.39
C VAL A 83 -1.70 -9.59 22.58
N GLN A 84 -1.17 -8.88 23.58
CA GLN A 84 -0.41 -9.50 24.69
C GLN A 84 -1.22 -10.52 25.49
N ASP A 85 -2.51 -10.26 25.67
CA ASP A 85 -3.42 -11.10 26.47
C ASP A 85 -4.08 -12.23 25.66
N LEU A 86 -3.87 -12.24 24.34
CA LEU A 86 -4.44 -13.27 23.47
C LEU A 86 -3.65 -14.59 23.55
N PRO A 87 -4.30 -15.73 23.25
CA PRO A 87 -3.63 -17.02 23.05
C PRO A 87 -2.56 -16.92 21.95
N ILE A 88 -1.42 -17.61 22.13
CA ILE A 88 -0.28 -17.58 21.19
C ILE A 88 -0.69 -17.92 19.74
N THR A 89 -1.69 -18.77 19.58
CA THR A 89 -2.24 -19.19 18.28
C THR A 89 -2.89 -18.05 17.51
N GLU A 90 -3.48 -17.07 18.21
CA GLU A 90 -4.21 -15.95 17.62
C GLU A 90 -3.32 -14.71 17.44
N ARG A 91 -2.29 -14.56 18.30
CA ARG A 91 -1.43 -13.35 18.35
C ARG A 91 -0.92 -12.92 16.99
N LYS A 92 -0.38 -13.85 16.19
CA LYS A 92 0.21 -13.53 14.89
C LYS A 92 -0.83 -12.95 13.92
N ALA A 93 -2.01 -13.59 13.83
CA ALA A 93 -3.08 -13.16 12.94
C ALA A 93 -3.60 -11.79 13.37
N THR A 94 -3.97 -11.64 14.64
CA THR A 94 -4.47 -10.36 15.17
C THR A 94 -3.44 -9.24 15.06
N PHE A 95 -2.16 -9.51 15.33
CA PHE A 95 -1.10 -8.51 15.14
C PHE A 95 -1.02 -8.06 13.67
N SER A 96 -1.12 -9.01 12.73
CA SER A 96 -1.09 -8.71 11.29
C SER A 96 -2.29 -7.86 10.87
N ASP A 97 -3.49 -8.17 11.37
CA ASP A 97 -4.72 -7.44 11.05
C ASP A 97 -4.70 -6.01 11.61
N LEU A 98 -4.26 -5.85 12.87
CA LEU A 98 -4.11 -4.54 13.50
C LEU A 98 -3.01 -3.70 12.83
N LEU A 99 -1.93 -4.34 12.41
CA LEU A 99 -0.87 -3.69 11.64
C LEU A 99 -1.37 -3.24 10.26
N ALA A 100 -2.12 -4.09 9.56
CA ALA A 100 -2.75 -3.74 8.29
C ALA A 100 -3.70 -2.56 8.45
N THR A 101 -4.50 -2.54 9.52
CA THR A 101 -5.39 -1.41 9.87
C THR A 101 -4.60 -0.12 10.10
N LEU A 102 -3.49 -0.17 10.87
CA LEU A 102 -2.63 1.01 11.09
C LEU A 102 -2.06 1.54 9.77
N GLN A 103 -1.58 0.64 8.90
CA GLN A 103 -1.05 1.00 7.58
C GLN A 103 -2.13 1.62 6.70
N GLN A 104 -3.33 1.04 6.68
CA GLN A 104 -4.47 1.53 5.91
C GLN A 104 -4.87 2.94 6.34
N LEU A 105 -5.12 3.17 7.64
CA LEU A 105 -5.50 4.49 8.15
C LEU A 105 -4.43 5.56 7.87
N THR A 106 -3.15 5.18 7.90
CA THR A 106 -2.05 6.08 7.55
C THR A 106 -2.10 6.47 6.07
N VAL A 107 -2.32 5.49 5.18
CA VAL A 107 -2.44 5.74 3.72
C VAL A 107 -3.69 6.54 3.40
N GLU A 108 -4.83 6.27 4.03
CA GLU A 108 -6.07 7.03 3.85
C GLU A 108 -5.87 8.52 4.18
N ARG A 109 -5.07 8.84 5.21
CA ARG A 109 -4.66 10.23 5.49
C ARG A 109 -3.78 10.81 4.39
N ILE A 110 -2.81 10.05 3.89
CA ILE A 110 -1.94 10.50 2.79
C ILE A 110 -2.76 10.77 1.52
N LEU A 111 -3.80 9.99 1.27
CA LEU A 111 -4.68 10.11 0.11
C LEU A 111 -5.81 11.14 0.28
N SER A 112 -5.96 11.76 1.45
CA SER A 112 -7.06 12.68 1.72
C SER A 112 -6.87 14.05 1.05
N TYR A 113 -7.96 14.74 0.72
CA TYR A 113 -7.87 16.09 0.13
C TYR A 113 -7.45 17.17 1.13
N ASP A 114 -7.73 16.95 2.42
CA ASP A 114 -7.52 17.92 3.50
C ASP A 114 -6.17 17.78 4.19
N LEU A 115 -5.31 16.86 3.74
CA LEU A 115 -3.97 16.72 4.31
C LEU A 115 -3.17 18.02 4.10
N PRO A 116 -2.55 18.57 5.15
CA PRO A 116 -1.67 19.72 5.01
C PRO A 116 -0.51 19.43 4.04
N THR A 117 -0.09 20.44 3.28
CA THR A 117 1.10 20.35 2.41
C THR A 117 2.32 19.93 3.23
N ASP A 118 3.19 19.11 2.63
CA ASP A 118 4.43 18.55 3.21
C ASP A 118 4.23 17.53 4.34
N ALA A 119 2.99 17.29 4.79
CA ALA A 119 2.72 16.30 5.83
C ALA A 119 3.06 14.88 5.37
N GLU A 120 3.08 14.59 4.07
CA GLU A 120 3.50 13.30 3.51
C GLU A 120 4.93 12.91 3.92
N HIS A 121 5.83 13.89 4.08
CA HIS A 121 7.19 13.65 4.56
C HIS A 121 7.19 13.30 6.05
N ASP A 122 6.37 13.98 6.85
CA ASP A 122 6.23 13.68 8.27
C ASP A 122 5.61 12.28 8.48
N TYR A 123 4.63 11.92 7.64
CA TYR A 123 4.04 10.59 7.60
C TYR A 123 5.03 9.51 7.17
N ALA A 124 5.87 9.77 6.16
CA ALA A 124 6.92 8.84 5.77
C ALA A 124 7.91 8.60 6.90
N ARG A 125 8.35 9.65 7.59
CA ARG A 125 9.22 9.54 8.78
C ARG A 125 8.56 8.79 9.92
N PHE A 126 7.27 9.04 10.17
CA PHE A 126 6.49 8.28 11.15
C PHE A 126 6.47 6.79 10.80
N SER A 127 6.14 6.44 9.56
CA SER A 127 6.10 5.05 9.05
C SER A 127 7.46 4.36 9.16
N LEU A 128 8.55 5.04 8.79
CA LEU A 128 9.92 4.55 8.93
C LEU A 128 10.32 4.39 10.40
N GLU A 129 9.91 5.31 11.27
CA GLU A 129 10.16 5.21 12.71
C GLU A 129 9.39 4.02 13.32
N VAL A 130 8.13 3.78 12.96
CA VAL A 130 7.36 2.60 13.37
C VAL A 130 8.09 1.32 12.94
N ARG A 131 8.51 1.26 11.66
CA ARG A 131 9.30 0.13 11.14
C ARG A 131 10.59 -0.07 11.94
N SER A 132 11.34 1.00 12.18
CA SER A 132 12.59 0.98 12.95
C SER A 132 12.38 0.46 14.36
N ARG A 133 11.38 0.97 15.08
CA ARG A 133 11.06 0.56 16.45
C ARG A 133 10.63 -0.89 16.53
N TYR A 134 9.79 -1.34 15.60
CA TYR A 134 9.44 -2.75 15.49
C TYR A 134 10.68 -3.63 15.29
N LEU A 135 11.57 -3.30 14.34
CA LEU A 135 12.78 -4.06 14.03
C LEU A 135 13.81 -4.06 15.17
N HIS A 136 13.77 -3.06 16.05
CA HIS A 136 14.73 -2.89 17.16
C HIS A 136 14.19 -3.32 18.53
N THR A 137 12.89 -3.53 18.68
CA THR A 137 12.28 -3.92 19.96
C THR A 137 11.85 -5.39 19.98
N ALA A 138 12.63 -6.24 20.66
CA ALA A 138 12.41 -7.69 20.63
C ALA A 138 11.06 -8.12 21.23
N SER A 139 10.62 -7.46 22.30
CA SER A 139 9.33 -7.75 22.95
C SER A 139 8.14 -7.58 22.01
N ILE A 140 8.17 -6.57 21.12
CA ILE A 140 7.13 -6.35 20.10
C ILE A 140 7.16 -7.46 19.05
N ARG A 141 8.34 -7.80 18.53
CA ARG A 141 8.46 -8.80 17.45
C ARG A 141 8.01 -10.18 17.87
N VAL A 142 8.27 -10.58 19.12
CA VAL A 142 7.86 -11.90 19.62
C VAL A 142 6.33 -12.04 19.65
N LEU A 143 5.59 -10.94 19.78
CA LEU A 143 4.12 -10.95 19.68
C LEU A 143 3.63 -11.19 18.25
N HIS A 144 4.37 -10.70 17.24
CA HIS A 144 4.00 -10.86 15.83
C HIS A 144 4.49 -12.20 15.25
N ASP A 145 5.78 -12.51 15.45
CA ASP A 145 6.38 -13.76 15.00
C ASP A 145 7.41 -14.24 16.06
N PRO A 146 7.06 -15.25 16.87
CA PRO A 146 7.94 -15.77 17.91
C PRO A 146 9.19 -16.45 17.35
N ARG A 147 9.19 -16.81 16.05
CA ARG A 147 10.34 -17.41 15.35
C ARG A 147 11.16 -16.39 14.58
N TYR A 148 10.84 -15.10 14.68
CA TYR A 148 11.53 -14.05 13.95
C TYR A 148 13.04 -14.04 14.24
N ARG A 149 13.85 -14.43 13.25
CA ARG A 149 15.31 -14.37 13.30
C ARG A 149 15.78 -13.28 12.32
N ARG A 150 16.42 -12.23 12.84
CA ARG A 150 16.94 -11.06 12.07
C ARG A 150 17.76 -11.42 10.82
N ARG A 151 18.39 -12.61 10.77
CA ARG A 151 19.30 -13.05 9.70
C ARG A 151 18.75 -14.15 8.78
N SER A 152 17.52 -14.63 8.99
CA SER A 152 17.04 -15.88 8.35
C SER A 152 15.55 -15.85 7.97
N THR A 153 14.99 -14.68 7.69
CA THR A 153 13.64 -14.59 7.13
C THR A 153 13.74 -14.29 5.65
N LYS A 154 13.47 -15.29 4.81
CA LYS A 154 13.22 -15.12 3.36
C LYS A 154 12.14 -14.06 3.10
N TYR A 155 11.28 -13.82 4.09
CA TYR A 155 10.25 -12.78 4.08
C TYR A 155 10.26 -12.00 5.39
N PRO A 156 10.96 -10.85 5.46
CA PRO A 156 10.90 -10.01 6.64
C PRO A 156 9.47 -9.48 6.79
N LEU A 157 8.83 -9.82 7.91
CA LEU A 157 7.58 -9.20 8.34
C LEU A 157 7.95 -7.92 9.08
N ALA A 158 7.80 -6.77 8.42
CA ALA A 158 8.03 -5.47 9.01
C ALA A 158 6.90 -4.50 8.62
N PRO A 159 6.52 -3.57 9.53
CA PRO A 159 5.59 -2.50 9.22
C PRO A 159 6.01 -1.65 8.04
N PHE A 160 5.01 -1.14 7.32
CA PHE A 160 5.17 -0.10 6.31
C PHE A 160 6.13 -0.44 5.16
N LEU A 161 6.37 -1.72 4.84
CA LEU A 161 7.19 -2.08 3.67
C LEU A 161 6.55 -1.58 2.36
N PRO A 162 7.33 -1.17 1.34
CA PRO A 162 6.79 -0.69 0.07
C PRO A 162 5.77 -1.63 -0.56
N ARG A 163 6.01 -2.95 -0.52
CA ARG A 163 5.06 -3.97 -1.01
C ARG A 163 3.64 -3.86 -0.46
N SER A 164 3.45 -3.30 0.74
CA SER A 164 2.11 -3.10 1.32
C SER A 164 1.29 -2.02 0.60
N PHE A 165 1.94 -1.21 -0.24
CA PHE A 165 1.35 -0.03 -0.87
C PHE A 165 1.50 -0.02 -2.40
N THR A 166 2.15 -1.03 -2.99
CA THR A 166 2.33 -1.16 -4.45
C THR A 166 1.00 -1.12 -5.20
N TRP A 167 -0.07 -1.64 -4.62
CA TRP A 167 -1.40 -1.60 -5.23
C TRP A 167 -1.89 -0.15 -5.45
N VAL A 168 -1.63 0.76 -4.50
CA VAL A 168 -1.97 2.18 -4.64
C VAL A 168 -1.16 2.81 -5.77
N TRP A 169 0.13 2.46 -5.84
CA TRP A 169 1.00 2.91 -6.92
C TRP A 169 0.51 2.46 -8.29
N ARG A 170 0.17 1.17 -8.45
CA ARG A 170 -0.38 0.62 -9.69
C ARG A 170 -1.69 1.32 -10.08
N MET A 171 -2.59 1.54 -9.12
CA MET A 171 -3.83 2.31 -9.34
C MET A 171 -3.55 3.75 -9.80
N HIS A 172 -2.57 4.43 -9.21
CA HIS A 172 -2.20 5.79 -9.66
C HIS A 172 -1.48 5.81 -11.00
N CYS A 173 -0.80 4.75 -11.38
CA CYS A 173 -0.23 4.58 -12.71
C CYS A 173 -1.32 4.32 -13.76
N SER A 174 -2.38 3.57 -13.43
CA SER A 174 -3.48 3.29 -14.37
C SER A 174 -4.47 4.44 -14.54
N GLN A 175 -4.61 5.31 -13.52
CA GLN A 175 -5.46 6.49 -13.58
C GLN A 175 -4.86 7.56 -14.50
N GLY A 176 -5.64 8.03 -15.48
CA GLY A 176 -5.25 9.06 -16.44
C GLY A 176 -4.84 10.40 -15.82
N VAL A 177 -4.36 11.33 -16.65
CA VAL A 177 -3.55 12.48 -16.23
C VAL A 177 -4.28 13.48 -15.30
N ASP A 178 -5.61 13.58 -15.31
CA ASP A 178 -6.30 14.79 -14.82
C ASP A 178 -7.00 14.69 -13.46
N GLU A 179 -7.52 13.55 -13.04
CA GLU A 179 -8.19 13.44 -11.73
C GLU A 179 -7.18 13.09 -10.62
N ASN A 180 -7.08 13.94 -9.60
CA ASN A 180 -6.28 13.71 -8.38
C ASN A 180 -4.75 13.80 -8.50
N LYS A 181 -4.22 14.47 -9.52
CA LYS A 181 -2.77 14.67 -9.70
C LYS A 181 -2.03 15.05 -8.41
N PHE A 182 -2.57 15.99 -7.62
CA PHE A 182 -1.96 16.40 -6.36
C PHE A 182 -1.85 15.26 -5.34
N ILE A 183 -2.89 14.44 -5.19
CA ILE A 183 -2.89 13.28 -4.29
C ILE A 183 -1.89 12.22 -4.78
N ARG A 184 -1.85 11.95 -6.09
CA ARG A 184 -0.91 10.98 -6.67
C ARG A 184 0.54 11.38 -6.45
N THR A 185 0.89 12.63 -6.75
CA THR A 185 2.25 13.16 -6.56
C THR A 185 2.66 13.15 -5.08
N ARG A 186 1.72 13.50 -4.18
CA ARG A 186 1.93 13.42 -2.74
C ARG A 186 2.18 11.98 -2.28
N PHE A 187 1.36 11.04 -2.75
CA PHE A 187 1.56 9.63 -2.46
C PHE A 187 2.91 9.14 -3.00
N ALA A 188 3.33 9.54 -4.20
CA ALA A 188 4.64 9.21 -4.77
C ALA A 188 5.80 9.69 -3.87
N SER A 189 5.68 10.90 -3.32
CA SER A 189 6.65 11.47 -2.37
C SER A 189 6.71 10.70 -1.04
N TYR A 190 5.57 10.33 -0.47
CA TYR A 190 5.51 9.45 0.71
C TYR A 190 6.11 8.08 0.42
N PHE A 191 5.67 7.46 -0.67
CA PHE A 191 5.99 6.09 -1.05
C PHE A 191 7.47 5.94 -1.39
N GLY A 192 8.06 6.91 -2.08
CA GLY A 192 9.49 6.96 -2.40
C GLY A 192 10.37 6.92 -1.15
N GLN A 193 10.03 7.70 -0.12
CA GLN A 193 10.78 7.70 1.14
C GLN A 193 10.75 6.34 1.86
N LEU A 194 9.73 5.51 1.66
CA LEU A 194 9.68 4.17 2.29
C LEU A 194 10.78 3.22 1.80
N PHE A 195 11.42 3.54 0.67
CA PHE A 195 12.56 2.82 0.10
C PHE A 195 13.92 3.18 0.73
N GLU A 196 14.01 4.25 1.54
CA GLU A 196 15.26 4.74 2.18
C GLU A 196 15.95 3.68 3.06
N VAL A 197 15.23 2.64 3.51
CA VAL A 197 15.70 1.71 4.57
C VAL A 197 15.65 0.22 4.16
N THR A 198 15.51 -0.13 2.89
CA THR A 198 15.16 -1.51 2.49
C THR A 198 16.25 -2.39 1.87
N SER A 199 17.52 -2.00 1.96
CA SER A 199 18.66 -2.75 1.37
C SER A 199 18.94 -4.13 1.97
N LEU A 200 18.28 -4.55 3.06
CA LEU A 200 18.50 -5.88 3.65
C LEU A 200 17.32 -6.85 3.47
N TYR A 201 16.19 -6.41 2.94
CA TYR A 201 14.91 -7.07 3.21
C TYR A 201 13.94 -7.21 2.02
N LEU A 202 14.21 -6.60 0.87
CA LEU A 202 13.29 -6.60 -0.28
C LEU A 202 13.70 -7.45 -1.49
N GLU A 203 14.89 -8.05 -1.52
CA GLU A 203 15.45 -8.56 -2.78
C GLU A 203 15.01 -9.98 -3.20
N SER A 204 13.98 -10.57 -2.59
CA SER A 204 13.60 -11.97 -2.91
C SER A 204 12.27 -12.15 -3.63
N ASN A 205 11.46 -11.11 -3.83
CA ASN A 205 10.20 -11.18 -4.57
C ASN A 205 10.12 -10.03 -5.59
N LEU A 206 9.60 -10.31 -6.78
CA LEU A 206 9.38 -9.31 -7.85
C LEU A 206 8.32 -8.24 -7.50
N ASP A 207 7.54 -8.45 -6.45
CA ASP A 207 6.42 -7.59 -6.05
C ASP A 207 6.80 -6.61 -4.92
N GLY A 208 6.57 -5.32 -5.17
CA GLY A 208 6.90 -4.21 -4.30
C GLY A 208 8.36 -3.79 -4.28
N THR A 209 9.12 -4.13 -5.32
CA THR A 209 10.48 -3.60 -5.51
C THR A 209 10.43 -2.20 -6.12
N PHE A 210 11.54 -1.47 -6.00
CA PHE A 210 11.64 -0.15 -6.59
C PHE A 210 11.59 -0.24 -8.12
N GLU A 211 12.27 -1.25 -8.68
CA GLU A 211 12.35 -1.54 -10.11
C GLU A 211 10.98 -1.87 -10.69
N GLU A 212 10.14 -2.60 -9.95
CA GLU A 212 8.74 -2.81 -10.36
C GLU A 212 7.98 -1.48 -10.43
N CYS A 213 8.12 -0.61 -9.42
CA CYS A 213 7.45 0.69 -9.41
C CYS A 213 7.89 1.58 -10.58
N VAL A 214 9.19 1.55 -10.93
CA VAL A 214 9.75 2.22 -12.11
C VAL A 214 9.10 1.67 -13.39
N ARG A 215 9.06 0.34 -13.55
CA ARG A 215 8.46 -0.30 -14.73
C ARG A 215 6.99 0.10 -14.91
N GLU A 216 6.20 0.04 -13.84
CA GLU A 216 4.78 0.41 -13.85
C GLU A 216 4.54 1.85 -14.31
N ALA A 217 5.36 2.80 -13.85
CA ALA A 217 5.24 4.20 -14.25
C ALA A 217 5.72 4.46 -15.69
N LEU A 218 6.74 3.75 -16.16
CA LEU A 218 7.22 3.87 -17.54
C LEU A 218 6.22 3.31 -18.56
N VAL A 219 5.60 2.17 -18.22
CA VAL A 219 4.56 1.53 -19.05
C VAL A 219 3.27 2.37 -19.10
N SER A 220 2.90 3.01 -17.99
CA SER A 220 1.71 3.89 -17.95
C SER A 220 1.95 5.31 -18.47
N GLY A 221 3.21 5.72 -18.60
CA GLY A 221 3.58 7.08 -18.99
C GLY A 221 3.48 8.12 -17.90
N ASN A 222 3.43 7.69 -16.63
CA ASN A 222 3.45 8.55 -15.46
C ASN A 222 4.86 9.05 -15.11
N ALA A 223 5.48 9.80 -16.05
CA ALA A 223 6.82 10.36 -15.88
C ALA A 223 6.93 11.32 -14.68
N HIS A 224 5.84 12.01 -14.33
CA HIS A 224 5.86 13.01 -13.27
C HIS A 224 5.98 12.39 -11.89
N ASP A 225 5.08 11.46 -11.57
CA ASP A 225 5.11 10.80 -10.27
C ASP A 225 6.34 9.87 -10.16
N LEU A 226 6.84 9.33 -11.28
CA LEU A 226 8.11 8.59 -11.31
C LEU A 226 9.31 9.45 -10.88
N LEU A 227 9.41 10.68 -11.40
CA LEU A 227 10.46 11.60 -10.98
C LEU A 227 10.38 11.88 -9.47
N VAL A 228 9.18 12.17 -8.97
CA VAL A 228 8.95 12.43 -7.55
C VAL A 228 9.32 11.21 -6.69
N LEU A 229 8.92 10.01 -7.11
CA LEU A 229 9.27 8.75 -6.45
C LEU A 229 10.79 8.57 -6.36
N CYS A 230 11.52 8.78 -7.46
CA CYS A 230 12.98 8.62 -7.49
C CYS A 230 13.69 9.60 -6.56
N LEU A 231 13.29 10.88 -6.60
CA LEU A 231 13.86 11.91 -5.74
C LEU A 231 13.57 11.66 -4.27
N ALA A 232 12.35 11.27 -3.93
CA ALA A 232 11.96 10.92 -2.57
C ALA A 232 12.69 9.66 -2.05
N ALA A 233 12.98 8.70 -2.93
CA ALA A 233 13.76 7.51 -2.62
C ALA A 233 15.29 7.76 -2.58
N GLY A 234 15.75 8.94 -2.98
CA GLY A 234 17.18 9.24 -3.10
C GLY A 234 17.88 8.42 -4.20
N ARG A 235 17.15 8.01 -5.24
CA ARG A 235 17.66 7.21 -6.36
C ARG A 235 17.95 8.11 -7.57
N PRO A 236 19.05 7.88 -8.31
CA PRO A 236 19.33 8.61 -9.53
C PRO A 236 18.28 8.32 -10.61
N VAL A 237 18.08 9.29 -11.52
CA VAL A 237 17.13 9.17 -12.64
C VAL A 237 17.90 8.84 -13.93
N GLU A 238 18.35 7.59 -14.02
CA GLU A 238 19.07 7.05 -15.19
C GLU A 238 18.05 6.48 -16.20
N VAL A 239 17.56 7.33 -17.10
CA VAL A 239 16.41 7.00 -17.97
C VAL A 239 16.68 5.79 -18.86
N GLU A 240 17.90 5.66 -19.38
CA GLU A 240 18.34 4.53 -20.19
C GLU A 240 18.27 3.21 -19.42
N GLU A 241 18.82 3.17 -18.20
CA GLU A 241 18.80 2.00 -17.32
C GLU A 241 17.35 1.64 -16.94
N MET A 242 16.54 2.64 -16.60
CA MET A 242 15.12 2.45 -16.29
C MET A 242 14.34 1.87 -17.47
N CYS A 243 14.64 2.31 -18.69
CA CYS A 243 14.04 1.75 -19.89
C CYS A 243 14.49 0.30 -20.11
N MET A 244 15.78 0.01 -19.96
CA MET A 244 16.31 -1.36 -20.06
C MET A 244 15.63 -2.31 -19.10
N MET A 245 15.34 -1.89 -17.86
CA MET A 245 14.58 -2.70 -16.90
C MET A 245 13.19 -3.10 -17.41
N VAL A 246 12.50 -2.23 -18.17
CA VAL A 246 11.20 -2.56 -18.79
C VAL A 246 11.38 -3.61 -19.88
N TYR A 247 12.37 -3.43 -20.77
CA TYR A 247 12.64 -4.39 -21.85
C TYR A 247 13.04 -5.76 -21.31
N GLU A 248 13.97 -5.82 -20.36
CA GLU A 248 14.44 -7.06 -19.73
C GLU A 248 13.30 -7.81 -19.03
N ALA A 249 12.41 -7.09 -18.34
CA ALA A 249 11.24 -7.72 -17.74
C ALA A 249 10.32 -8.35 -18.82
N GLY A 250 10.05 -7.64 -19.92
CA GLY A 250 9.28 -8.16 -21.03
C GLY A 250 9.89 -9.43 -21.63
N GLU A 251 11.20 -9.45 -21.85
CA GLU A 251 11.93 -10.61 -22.36
C GLU A 251 11.94 -11.79 -21.36
N GLN A 252 12.12 -11.52 -20.07
CA GLN A 252 12.04 -12.54 -19.01
C GLN A 252 10.66 -13.19 -18.96
N PHE A 253 9.58 -12.41 -19.11
CA PHE A 253 8.22 -12.94 -19.15
C PHE A 253 7.95 -13.72 -20.43
N ARG A 254 8.42 -13.25 -21.60
CA ARG A 254 8.34 -14.03 -22.85
C ARG A 254 9.05 -15.37 -22.71
N ALA A 255 10.30 -15.36 -22.26
CA ALA A 255 11.08 -16.58 -22.04
C ALA A 255 10.39 -17.53 -21.05
N TYR A 256 9.79 -17.00 -19.98
CA TYR A 256 9.01 -17.81 -19.04
C TYR A 256 7.79 -18.47 -19.71
N LEU A 257 7.01 -17.71 -20.49
CA LEU A 257 5.88 -18.27 -21.24
C LEU A 257 6.31 -19.30 -22.27
N ASP A 258 7.43 -19.06 -22.97
CA ASP A 258 7.99 -20.02 -23.93
C ASP A 258 8.38 -21.34 -23.24
N THR A 259 8.93 -21.28 -22.02
CA THR A 259 9.24 -22.49 -21.21
C THR A 259 8.01 -23.19 -20.64
N MET A 260 6.87 -22.49 -20.53
CA MET A 260 5.58 -23.09 -20.15
C MET A 260 4.84 -23.70 -21.34
N GLN A 261 5.15 -23.26 -22.57
CA GLN A 261 4.61 -23.79 -23.82
C GLN A 261 5.40 -25.01 -24.35
N THR A 262 6.60 -25.26 -23.85
CA THR A 262 7.27 -26.55 -24.04
C THR A 262 6.64 -27.62 -23.16
N ASP A 263 6.44 -28.83 -23.70
CA ASP A 263 5.74 -29.96 -23.06
C ASP A 263 6.05 -30.04 -21.56
N PRO A 264 5.03 -29.95 -20.69
CA PRO A 264 5.22 -29.97 -19.25
C PRO A 264 5.99 -31.24 -18.86
N THR A 265 6.97 -31.10 -17.97
CA THR A 265 7.62 -32.30 -17.43
C THR A 265 6.57 -33.20 -16.78
N PRO A 266 6.73 -34.55 -16.76
CA PRO A 266 5.74 -35.46 -16.17
C PRO A 266 5.37 -35.10 -14.70
N GLN A 267 6.27 -34.44 -13.97
CA GLN A 267 6.04 -33.95 -12.61
C GLN A 267 5.25 -32.64 -12.54
N GLN A 268 5.25 -31.83 -13.61
CA GLN A 268 4.39 -30.67 -13.78
C GLN A 268 2.99 -31.09 -14.24
N GLU A 269 2.87 -32.08 -15.13
CA GLU A 269 1.59 -32.66 -15.52
C GLU A 269 0.81 -33.21 -14.33
N LEU A 270 1.47 -33.98 -13.46
CA LEU A 270 0.85 -34.52 -12.25
C LEU A 270 0.39 -33.42 -11.28
N ARG A 271 1.12 -32.30 -11.18
CA ARG A 271 0.71 -31.15 -10.36
C ARG A 271 -0.47 -30.41 -10.98
N MET A 272 -0.46 -30.19 -12.29
CA MET A 272 -1.57 -29.55 -13.01
C MET A 272 -2.84 -30.41 -12.97
N GLN A 273 -2.73 -31.74 -13.09
CA GLN A 273 -3.84 -32.66 -12.92
C GLN A 273 -4.42 -32.58 -11.50
N HIS A 274 -3.55 -32.59 -10.49
CA HIS A 274 -3.99 -32.47 -9.10
C HIS A 274 -4.68 -31.13 -8.80
N ASP A 275 -4.13 -30.02 -9.29
CA ASP A 275 -4.72 -28.68 -9.11
C ASP A 275 -6.05 -28.53 -9.88
N ASN A 276 -6.15 -29.12 -11.08
CA ASN A 276 -7.39 -29.13 -11.84
C ASN A 276 -8.47 -29.99 -11.18
N GLU A 277 -8.12 -31.16 -10.62
CA GLU A 277 -9.03 -31.99 -9.84
C GLU A 277 -9.54 -31.24 -8.61
N LEU A 278 -8.66 -30.52 -7.90
CA LEU A 278 -9.03 -29.68 -6.76
C LEU A 278 -9.94 -28.53 -7.17
N ARG A 279 -9.69 -27.91 -8.34
CA ARG A 279 -10.52 -26.84 -8.90
C ARG A 279 -11.91 -27.37 -9.26
N GLN A 280 -11.99 -28.55 -9.87
CA GLN A 280 -13.24 -29.19 -10.26
C GLN A 280 -14.05 -29.61 -9.02
N GLN A 281 -13.41 -30.12 -7.96
CA GLN A 281 -14.08 -30.39 -6.69
C GLN A 281 -14.65 -29.13 -6.03
N ARG A 282 -13.93 -28.00 -6.07
CA ARG A 282 -14.43 -26.72 -5.54
C ARG A 282 -15.64 -26.19 -6.32
N LEU A 283 -15.62 -26.34 -7.64
CA LEU A 283 -16.75 -25.94 -8.51
C LEU A 283 -17.99 -26.81 -8.26
N LEU A 284 -17.81 -28.12 -8.10
CA LEU A 284 -18.91 -29.05 -7.76
C LEU A 284 -19.48 -28.77 -6.36
N GLN A 285 -18.64 -28.45 -5.37
CA GLN A 285 -19.12 -28.02 -4.05
C GLN A 285 -19.91 -26.70 -4.10
N ARG A 286 -19.52 -25.76 -4.96
CA ARG A 286 -20.27 -24.51 -5.15
C ARG A 286 -21.61 -24.72 -5.84
N GLN A 287 -21.69 -25.58 -6.86
CA GLN A 287 -22.97 -25.89 -7.52
C GLN A 287 -23.95 -26.56 -6.56
N GLN A 288 -23.47 -27.46 -5.68
CA GLN A 288 -24.32 -28.06 -4.65
C GLN A 288 -24.78 -27.06 -3.57
N GLN A 289 -24.07 -25.94 -3.36
CA GLN A 289 -24.52 -24.87 -2.47
C GLN A 289 -25.50 -23.89 -3.14
N GLN A 290 -25.50 -23.77 -4.47
CA GLN A 290 -26.40 -22.86 -5.20
C GLN A 290 -27.78 -23.47 -5.55
N GLU A 291 -27.93 -24.80 -5.59
CA GLU A 291 -29.25 -25.42 -5.81
C GLU A 291 -30.20 -25.35 -4.59
N GLY A 292 -29.75 -24.81 -3.46
CA GLY A 292 -30.54 -24.69 -2.22
C GLY A 292 -31.31 -23.36 -2.02
N GLN A 293 -31.12 -22.34 -2.87
CA GLN A 293 -31.79 -21.05 -2.74
C GLN A 293 -32.41 -20.61 -4.08
N VAL A 294 -33.62 -21.11 -4.33
CA VAL A 294 -34.49 -20.63 -5.40
C VAL A 294 -35.22 -19.38 -4.90
N GLY A 295 -34.95 -18.21 -5.49
CA GLY A 295 -35.87 -17.06 -5.36
C GLY A 295 -35.29 -15.66 -5.60
N GLY A 296 -35.07 -15.29 -6.87
CA GLY A 296 -35.39 -13.98 -7.47
C GLY A 296 -34.68 -12.70 -6.98
N ASN A 297 -33.78 -12.16 -7.80
CA ASN A 297 -34.00 -10.92 -8.56
C ASN A 297 -32.75 -10.54 -9.36
N ASP A 298 -32.98 -9.96 -10.55
CA ASP A 298 -32.01 -9.46 -11.51
C ASP A 298 -30.84 -8.68 -10.89
N VAL A 299 -29.63 -9.20 -11.02
CA VAL A 299 -28.43 -8.43 -11.36
C VAL A 299 -27.63 -9.29 -12.33
N VAL A 300 -27.41 -8.77 -13.52
CA VAL A 300 -26.40 -9.28 -14.45
C VAL A 300 -25.05 -8.96 -13.82
N ASP A 301 -24.63 -9.82 -12.88
CA ASP A 301 -23.22 -9.91 -12.50
C ASP A 301 -22.53 -10.63 -13.66
N GLU A 302 -22.10 -9.85 -14.66
CA GLU A 302 -20.95 -10.25 -15.47
C GLU A 302 -19.77 -10.40 -14.51
N ILE A 303 -19.61 -11.62 -14.01
CA ILE A 303 -18.41 -12.06 -13.30
C ILE A 303 -17.26 -11.85 -14.30
N GLU A 304 -16.41 -10.85 -14.05
CA GLU A 304 -15.05 -10.74 -14.61
C GLU A 304 -14.27 -12.01 -14.22
N GLU A 305 -14.50 -13.09 -14.96
CA GLU A 305 -13.79 -14.36 -14.82
C GLU A 305 -12.43 -14.25 -15.52
N ASP A 306 -11.35 -14.47 -14.75
CA ASP A 306 -10.03 -14.92 -15.23
C ASP A 306 -9.27 -14.02 -16.25
N MET A 307 -9.22 -12.69 -16.04
CA MET A 307 -8.16 -11.89 -16.67
C MET A 307 -6.83 -12.14 -15.94
N ILE A 308 -5.85 -12.71 -16.65
CA ILE A 308 -4.45 -12.72 -16.23
C ILE A 308 -4.09 -11.30 -15.76
N PRO A 309 -3.61 -11.10 -14.51
CA PRO A 309 -3.28 -9.77 -14.03
C PRO A 309 -2.39 -9.03 -15.04
N ASP A 310 -2.71 -7.77 -15.37
CA ASP A 310 -2.07 -7.04 -16.48
C ASP A 310 -0.52 -7.06 -16.43
N TRP A 311 0.07 -7.09 -15.23
CA TRP A 311 1.52 -7.18 -15.02
C TRP A 311 2.16 -8.51 -15.43
N LEU A 312 1.36 -9.54 -15.75
CA LEU A 312 1.77 -10.83 -16.31
C LEU A 312 1.63 -10.90 -17.84
N ILE A 313 1.24 -9.82 -18.51
CA ILE A 313 1.12 -9.75 -19.97
C ILE A 313 2.46 -9.22 -20.55
N PRO A 314 3.25 -10.01 -21.29
CA PRO A 314 4.56 -9.57 -21.78
C PRO A 314 4.47 -8.35 -22.71
N ASP A 315 3.39 -8.26 -23.49
CA ASP A 315 3.19 -7.17 -24.45
C ASP A 315 2.89 -5.81 -23.79
N ARG A 316 2.55 -5.81 -22.49
CA ARG A 316 2.42 -4.62 -21.67
C ARG A 316 3.77 -3.94 -21.44
N TYR A 317 4.88 -4.67 -21.46
CA TYR A 317 6.23 -4.11 -21.22
C TYR A 317 6.76 -3.37 -22.45
N LYS A 318 6.13 -2.25 -22.75
CA LYS A 318 6.56 -1.26 -23.73
C LYS A 318 6.51 0.11 -23.06
N VAL A 319 7.62 0.83 -23.08
CA VAL A 319 7.67 2.18 -22.53
C VAL A 319 6.65 3.04 -23.27
N HIS A 320 5.79 3.74 -22.52
CA HIS A 320 4.76 4.59 -23.10
C HIS A 320 5.41 5.70 -23.95
N LYS A 321 4.74 6.08 -25.04
CA LYS A 321 5.19 7.14 -25.95
C LYS A 321 5.44 8.44 -25.18
N ASP A 322 6.49 9.16 -25.55
CA ASP A 322 6.90 10.46 -24.98
C ASP A 322 7.36 10.45 -23.51
N THR A 323 7.20 9.35 -22.76
CA THR A 323 7.60 9.25 -21.35
C THR A 323 9.08 9.47 -21.14
N VAL A 324 9.92 8.91 -22.01
CA VAL A 324 11.38 9.07 -21.99
C VAL A 324 11.76 10.55 -22.13
N LEU A 325 11.21 11.22 -23.14
CA LEU A 325 11.50 12.64 -23.39
C LEU A 325 11.01 13.51 -22.24
N ARG A 326 9.79 13.26 -21.74
CA ARG A 326 9.20 13.98 -20.61
C ARG A 326 10.03 13.81 -19.35
N LEU A 327 10.42 12.57 -19.02
CA LEU A 327 11.25 12.29 -17.84
C LEU A 327 12.62 12.96 -17.93
N LYS A 328 13.29 12.88 -19.09
CA LYS A 328 14.57 13.56 -19.34
C LYS A 328 14.45 15.08 -19.18
N LEU A 329 13.44 15.68 -19.82
CA LEU A 329 13.20 17.13 -19.75
C LEU A 329 12.88 17.58 -18.32
N MET A 330 12.02 16.84 -17.62
CA MET A 330 11.66 17.16 -16.25
C MET A 330 12.84 17.01 -15.29
N ASN A 331 13.66 15.97 -15.45
CA ASN A 331 14.88 15.80 -14.66
C ASN A 331 15.87 16.93 -14.90
N ASP A 332 16.09 17.32 -16.17
CA ASP A 332 16.97 18.45 -16.54
C ASP A 332 16.48 19.79 -15.95
N LEU A 333 15.19 20.10 -16.08
CA LEU A 333 14.60 21.30 -15.48
C LEU A 333 14.74 21.29 -13.95
N PHE A 334 14.50 20.14 -13.32
CA PHE A 334 14.70 19.98 -11.88
C PHE A 334 16.17 20.23 -11.50
N ASN A 335 17.13 19.68 -12.21
CA ASN A 335 18.55 19.90 -11.93
C ASN A 335 18.98 21.37 -12.15
N LYS A 336 18.28 22.09 -13.04
CA LYS A 336 18.41 23.55 -13.24
C LYS A 336 17.71 24.41 -12.18
N GLY A 337 17.16 23.78 -11.12
CA GLY A 337 16.54 24.47 -9.99
C GLY A 337 15.05 24.75 -10.13
N TRP A 338 14.40 24.25 -11.19
CA TRP A 338 12.94 24.36 -11.28
C TRP A 338 12.29 23.43 -10.25
N ARG A 339 11.30 23.94 -9.53
CA ARG A 339 10.60 23.22 -8.46
C ARG A 339 9.10 23.41 -8.64
N TRP A 340 8.39 22.31 -8.82
CA TRP A 340 6.92 22.28 -8.94
C TRP A 340 6.27 21.19 -8.07
N PHE A 341 7.07 20.57 -7.19
CA PHE A 341 6.67 19.69 -6.08
C PHE A 341 7.71 19.87 -4.96
N THR A 342 7.32 19.53 -3.73
CA THR A 342 8.21 19.56 -2.55
C THR A 342 9.00 18.26 -2.44
N VAL A 343 10.23 18.38 -1.98
CA VAL A 343 11.20 17.27 -1.90
C VAL A 343 11.70 17.22 -0.47
N PRO A 344 11.84 16.03 0.16
CA PRO A 344 12.27 15.98 1.54
C PRO A 344 13.68 16.57 1.71
N ASN A 345 13.89 17.41 2.73
CA ASN A 345 15.17 18.07 3.05
C ASN A 345 16.37 17.12 3.23
N ASN A 346 16.13 15.81 3.38
CA ASN A 346 17.17 14.80 3.52
C ASN A 346 17.61 14.17 2.18
N SER A 347 16.93 14.47 1.07
CA SER A 347 17.41 14.08 -0.26
C SER A 347 18.69 14.88 -0.55
N HIS A 348 19.80 14.16 -0.60
CA HIS A 348 21.13 14.71 -0.31
C HIS A 348 21.60 15.91 -1.17
N PRO A 349 22.50 16.76 -0.61
CA PRO A 349 23.20 17.86 -1.29
C PRO A 349 24.17 17.44 -2.41
N HIS A 350 24.30 16.15 -2.72
CA HIS A 350 25.25 15.62 -3.70
C HIS A 350 24.76 15.73 -5.16
N LEU A 351 23.51 16.12 -5.39
CA LEU A 351 22.99 16.46 -6.72
C LEU A 351 23.21 17.95 -7.10
N VAL A 352 23.86 18.74 -6.22
CA VAL A 352 24.14 20.17 -6.47
C VAL A 352 25.57 20.42 -6.97
N ASN A 353 26.44 19.40 -6.97
CA ASN A 353 27.83 19.56 -7.44
C ASN A 353 28.25 18.46 -8.42
N SER A 354 27.81 18.60 -9.67
CA SER A 354 28.57 18.10 -10.82
C SER A 354 28.44 19.12 -11.95
N VAL A 355 29.46 19.98 -11.99
CA VAL A 355 29.90 20.96 -13.01
C VAL A 355 28.99 21.20 -14.21
#